data_AF-A0A847VB24-F1
#
_entry.id   AF-A0A847VB24-F1
#
_cell.length_a   1.000
_cell.length_b   1.000
_cell.length_c   1.000
_cell.angle_alpha   90.00
_cell.angle_beta   90.00
_cell.angle_gamma   90.00
#
_symmetry.space_group_name_H-M   'P 1'
#
loop_
_entity.id
_entity.type
_entity.pdbx_description
1 polymer ?
#
loop_
_entity_poly.entity_id
_entity_poly.type
_entity_poly.pdbx_seq_one_letter_code
_entity_poly.pdbx_strand_id
1 'polypeptide(L)' 'MDNRRYGGPRGGSRNFGSSGPREMTKTICSDCGKECEVPFKPTEGRPVYCFDCLPKHRKPRF' A
#
# COMPACT_ATOMS: atom_id res chain seq x y z
N MET A 1 46.84 -8.68 18.91
CA MET A 1 46.76 -8.14 20.27
C MET A 1 46.56 -6.64 20.11
N ASP A 2 45.41 -5.98 20.34
CA ASP A 2 44.25 -6.29 21.18
C ASP A 2 43.00 -5.52 20.72
N ASN A 3 41.90 -6.27 20.72
CA ASN A 3 40.52 -5.83 20.60
C ASN A 3 40.09 -5.06 21.86
N ARG A 4 39.34 -3.94 21.68
CA ARG A 4 38.20 -3.44 22.50
C ARG A 4 38.16 -1.89 22.51
N ARG A 5 37.07 -1.30 21.98
CA ARG A 5 36.03 -0.57 22.75
C ARG A 5 35.25 0.44 21.88
N TYR A 6 33.93 0.31 21.95
CA TYR A 6 32.86 1.24 21.53
C TYR A 6 32.37 1.21 20.08
N GLY A 7 31.42 0.31 19.85
CA GLY A 7 30.52 0.36 18.70
C GLY A 7 29.63 -0.87 18.65
N GLY A 8 28.88 -1.14 19.75
CA GLY A 8 28.02 -2.31 19.87
C GLY A 8 27.04 -2.44 18.69
N PRO A 9 26.68 -3.66 18.29
CA PRO A 9 25.79 -3.88 17.16
C PRO A 9 24.44 -3.28 17.52
N ARG A 10 24.05 -2.20 16.83
CA ARG A 10 22.66 -1.77 16.82
C ARG A 10 21.87 -2.81 16.04
N GLY A 11 21.58 -3.90 16.74
CA GLY A 11 20.51 -4.84 16.44
C GLY A 11 19.25 -4.02 16.27
N GLY A 12 18.91 -3.80 15.01
CA GLY A 12 17.65 -3.23 14.58
C GLY A 12 17.08 -4.16 13.53
N SER A 13 16.92 -5.44 13.89
CA SER A 13 15.97 -6.33 13.21
C SER A 13 14.58 -5.72 13.41
N ARG A 14 14.29 -4.66 12.65
CA ARG A 14 12.95 -4.10 12.53
C ARG A 14 12.19 -5.04 11.63
N ASN A 15 11.76 -6.12 12.26
CA ASN A 15 10.62 -6.96 11.96
C ASN A 15 9.81 -6.43 10.76
N PHE A 16 10.17 -6.87 9.55
CA PHE A 16 9.45 -6.62 8.30
C PHE A 16 8.16 -7.47 8.23
N GLY A 17 7.45 -7.59 9.34
CA GLY A 17 6.42 -8.61 9.53
C GLY A 17 5.21 -8.05 10.25
N SER A 18 4.40 -7.25 9.56
CA SER A 18 2.95 -7.11 9.80
C SER A 18 2.31 -6.13 8.82
N SER A 19 2.40 -6.42 7.51
CA SER A 19 1.21 -6.21 6.68
C SER A 19 0.50 -7.55 6.74
N GLY A 20 -0.53 -7.68 7.60
CA GLY A 20 -1.44 -8.82 7.50
C GLY A 20 -1.96 -8.95 6.06
N PRO A 21 -2.44 -10.14 5.65
CA PRO A 21 -2.96 -10.33 4.30
C PRO A 21 -4.01 -9.27 4.02
N ARG A 22 -3.74 -8.40 3.05
CA ARG A 22 -4.65 -7.34 2.65
C ARG A 22 -5.83 -8.01 1.96
N GLU A 23 -7.04 -7.84 2.47
CA GLU A 23 -8.23 -8.33 1.81
C GLU A 23 -8.41 -7.58 0.48
N MET A 24 -8.11 -8.26 -0.62
CA MET A 24 -8.34 -7.74 -1.97
C MET A 24 -9.82 -7.92 -2.30
N THR A 25 -10.52 -6.81 -2.54
CA THR A 25 -11.94 -6.82 -2.91
C THR A 25 -12.06 -6.65 -4.42
N LYS A 26 -12.85 -7.51 -5.07
CA LYS A 26 -13.18 -7.40 -6.50
C LYS A 26 -14.25 -6.33 -6.69
N THR A 27 -13.99 -5.39 -7.60
CA THR A 27 -14.80 -4.19 -7.80
C THR A 27 -14.78 -3.77 -9.26
N ILE A 28 -15.81 -3.03 -9.70
CA ILE A 28 -15.90 -2.52 -11.06
C ILE A 28 -15.43 -1.06 -11.08
N CYS A 29 -14.53 -0.72 -11.99
CA CYS A 29 -14.08 0.66 -12.19
C CYS A 29 -15.23 1.52 -12.71
N SER A 30 -15.55 2.61 -12.01
CA SER A 30 -16.62 3.53 -12.39
C SER A 30 -16.31 4.37 -13.64
N ASP A 31 -15.06 4.37 -14.12
CA ASP A 31 -14.63 5.17 -15.28
C ASP A 31 -14.54 4.33 -16.56
N CYS A 32 -13.93 3.13 -16.49
CA CYS A 32 -13.74 2.26 -17.65
C CYS A 32 -14.58 0.97 -17.64
N GLY A 33 -15.31 0.68 -16.55
CA GLY A 33 -16.17 -0.50 -16.43
C GLY A 33 -15.44 -1.83 -16.27
N LYS A 34 -14.11 -1.83 -16.11
CA LYS A 34 -13.32 -3.06 -15.96
C LYS A 34 -13.34 -3.56 -14.52
N GLU A 35 -13.27 -4.88 -14.35
CA GLU A 35 -13.07 -5.52 -13.04
C GLU A 35 -11.64 -5.26 -12.54
N CYS A 36 -11.50 -4.91 -11.27
CA CYS A 36 -10.23 -4.65 -10.61
C CYS A 36 -10.26 -5.06 -9.14
N GLU A 37 -9.09 -5.44 -8.63
CA GLU A 37 -8.90 -5.85 -7.24
C GLU A 37 -8.30 -4.70 -6.45
N VAL A 38 -9.02 -4.24 -5.43
CA VAL A 38 -8.62 -3.11 -4.60
C VAL A 38 -8.42 -3.54 -3.15
N PRO A 39 -7.39 -3.01 -2.45
CA PRO A 39 -7.11 -3.38 -1.05
C PRO A 39 -8.01 -2.65 -0.04
N PHE A 40 -9.13 -2.07 -0.49
CA PHE A 40 -10.06 -1.30 0.33
C PHE A 40 -11.49 -1.73 0.03
N LYS A 41 -12.38 -1.65 1.04
CA LYS A 41 -13.81 -1.90 0.84
C LYS A 41 -14.43 -0.71 0.09
N PRO A 42 -15.13 -0.94 -1.04
CA PRO A 42 -15.97 0.08 -1.66
C PRO A 42 -16.93 0.66 -0.63
N THR A 43 -17.04 1.98 -0.62
CA THR A 43 -18.01 2.68 0.22
C THR A 43 -19.11 3.23 -0.68
N GLU A 44 -20.36 3.06 -0.27
CA GLU A 44 -21.49 3.61 -0.99
C GLU A 44 -21.36 5.14 -1.02
N GLY A 45 -21.25 5.72 -2.22
CA GLY A 45 -20.99 7.14 -2.44
C GLY A 45 -19.57 7.51 -2.85
N ARG A 46 -18.59 6.58 -2.85
CA ARG A 46 -17.25 6.81 -3.41
C ARG A 46 -16.99 5.95 -4.65
N PRO A 47 -16.70 6.57 -5.82
CA PRO A 47 -16.41 5.81 -7.02
C PRO A 47 -15.08 5.04 -6.87
N VAL A 48 -15.05 3.84 -7.42
CA VAL A 48 -13.86 2.98 -7.44
C VAL A 48 -13.18 3.13 -8.79
N TYR A 49 -11.87 3.31 -8.79
CA TYR A 49 -11.07 3.47 -10.00
C TYR A 49 -9.97 2.42 -10.05
N CYS A 50 -9.73 1.86 -11.23
CA CYS A 50 -8.58 0.99 -11.48
C CYS A 50 -7.26 1.77 -11.43
N PHE A 51 -6.14 1.05 -11.39
CA PHE A 51 -4.79 1.64 -11.37
C PHE A 51 -4.52 2.63 -12.50
N ASP A 52 -5.13 2.42 -13.68
CA ASP A 52 -4.94 3.29 -14.85
C ASP A 52 -5.82 4.55 -14.81
N CYS A 53 -7.00 4.47 -14.21
CA CYS A 53 -7.96 5.59 -14.11
C CYS A 53 -7.70 6.46 -12.88
N LEU A 54 -7.21 5.88 -11.78
CA LEU A 54 -6.94 6.59 -10.53
C LEU A 54 -6.04 7.84 -10.71
N PRO A 55 -4.95 7.83 -11.51
CA PRO A 55 -4.12 9.00 -11.74
C PRO A 55 -4.88 10.18 -12.35
N LYS A 56 -5.91 9.93 -13.17
CA LYS A 56 -6.71 10.98 -13.84
C LYS A 56 -7.63 11.72 -12.85
N HIS A 57 -8.07 11.03 -11.80
CA HIS A 57 -8.97 11.57 -10.78
C HIS A 57 -8.22 12.06 -9.52
N ARG A 58 -6.92 11.78 -9.41
CA ARG A 58 -6.09 12.28 -8.31
C ARG A 58 -5.85 13.78 -8.48
N LYS A 59 -6.27 14.56 -7.47
CA LYS A 59 -5.87 15.97 -7.37
C LYS A 59 -4.34 16.06 -7.35
N PRO A 60 -3.71 16.98 -8.11
CA PRO A 60 -2.29 17.19 -8.03
C PRO A 60 -1.93 17.54 -6.58
N ARG A 61 -0.92 16.85 -6.06
CA ARG A 61 -0.29 17.26 -4.80
C ARG A 61 0.68 18.38 -5.17
N PHE A 62 0.18 19.61 -5.19
CA PHE A 62 1.01 20.82 -5.23
C PHE A 62 1.74 20.99 -3.89
#